data_AF-A0A4R1BMN6-F1
#
_entry.id   AF-A0A4R1BMN6-F1
#
_cell.length_a   1.000
_cell.length_b   1.000
_cell.length_c   1.000
_cell.angle_alpha   90.00
_cell.angle_beta   90.00
_cell.angle_gamma   90.00
#
_symmetry.space_group_name_H-M   'P 1'
#
loop_
_entity.id
_entity.type
_entity.pdbx_description
1 polymer ?
#
loop_
_entity_poly.entity_id
_entity_poly.type
_entity_poly.pdbx_seq_one_letter_code
_entity_poly.pdbx_strand_id
1 'polypeptide(L)' 'MKTRGIENATRRLLGARKLGSASLLAQAEQEAGHALVQARAWLDRAAEGRAGEDLAADANYAAIAAATEELARVIAPAG' A
#
# COMPACT_ATOMS: atom_id res chain seq x y z
N MET A 1 4.58 2.28 -11.46
CA MET A 1 4.93 1.90 -10.07
C MET A 1 5.15 0.38 -10.02
N LYS A 2 5.77 -0.17 -8.97
CA LYS A 2 5.91 -1.63 -8.75
C LYS A 2 5.37 -1.98 -7.36
N THR A 3 4.80 -3.18 -7.18
CA THR A 3 4.20 -3.63 -5.90
C THR A 3 5.22 -3.77 -4.77
N ARG A 4 6.48 -4.10 -5.09
CA ARG A 4 7.55 -4.37 -4.11
C ARG A 4 7.71 -3.29 -3.04
N GLY A 5 7.53 -2.01 -3.39
CA GLY A 5 7.60 -0.91 -2.40
C GLY A 5 6.50 -0.99 -1.35
N ILE A 6 5.28 -1.28 -1.80
CA ILE A 6 4.07 -1.43 -0.97
C ILE A 6 4.21 -2.68 -0.09
N GLU A 7 4.57 -3.82 -0.68
CA GLU A 7 4.79 -5.08 0.02
C GLU A 7 5.87 -4.98 1.11
N ASN A 8 6.95 -4.24 0.84
CA ASN A 8 8.01 -3.99 1.82
C ASN A 8 7.50 -3.18 3.00
N ALA A 9 6.72 -2.13 2.74
CA ALA A 9 6.13 -1.31 3.79
C ALA A 9 5.15 -2.14 4.64
N THR A 10 4.31 -2.97 4.02
CA THR A 10 3.41 -3.92 4.70
C THR A 10 4.19 -4.86 5.62
N ARG A 11 5.23 -5.53 5.10
CA ARG A 11 6.04 -6.47 5.89
C ARG A 11 6.77 -5.79 7.04
N ARG A 12 7.29 -4.57 6.83
CA ARG A 12 7.95 -3.79 7.88
C ARG A 12 7.01 -3.42 9.01
N LEU A 13 5.80 -2.95 8.68
CA LEU A 13 4.79 -2.61 9.67
C LEU A 13 4.36 -3.83 10.48
N LEU A 14 4.07 -4.95 9.83
CA LEU A 14 3.74 -6.21 10.52
C LEU A 14 4.91 -6.71 11.40
N GLY A 15 6.15 -6.60 10.91
CA GLY A 15 7.34 -6.96 11.66
C GLY A 15 7.53 -6.08 12.90
N ALA A 16 7.40 -4.76 12.75
CA ALA A 16 7.52 -3.81 13.86
C ALA A 16 6.46 -4.05 14.95
N ARG A 17 5.21 -4.34 14.55
CA ARG A 17 4.14 -4.74 15.49
C ARG A 17 4.48 -5.99 16.28
N LYS A 18 5.04 -7.01 15.62
CA LYS A 18 5.47 -8.26 16.29
C LYS A 18 6.62 -8.03 17.27
N LEU A 19 7.53 -7.10 16.96
CA LEU A 19 8.66 -6.76 17.83
C LEU A 19 8.26 -5.91 19.03
N GLY A 20 7.14 -5.18 18.96
CA GLY A 20 6.60 -4.39 20.08
C GLY A 20 7.44 -3.14 20.45
N SER A 21 8.46 -2.81 19.67
CA SER A 21 9.26 -1.59 19.87
C SER A 21 8.49 -0.37 19.36
N ALA A 22 8.21 0.59 20.25
CA ALA A 22 7.48 1.80 19.91
C ALA A 22 8.16 2.63 18.82
N SER A 23 9.50 2.73 18.84
CA SER A 23 10.25 3.50 17.84
C SER A 23 10.22 2.83 16.47
N LEU A 24 10.37 1.50 16.41
CA LEU A 24 10.26 0.75 15.16
C LEU A 24 8.84 0.79 14.60
N LEU A 25 7.83 0.73 15.47
CA LEU A 25 6.43 0.83 15.07
C LEU A 25 6.13 2.20 14.47
N ALA A 26 6.48 3.29 15.16
CA ALA A 26 6.25 4.64 14.69
C ALA A 26 6.93 4.90 13.33
N GLN A 27 8.18 4.43 13.16
CA GLN A 27 8.87 4.54 11.87
C GLN A 27 8.17 3.73 10.77
N ALA A 28 7.78 2.48 11.07
CA ALA A 28 7.12 1.64 10.09
C ALA A 28 5.72 2.16 9.71
N GLU A 29 5.00 2.79 10.63
CA GLU A 29 3.72 3.46 10.36
C GLU A 29 3.90 4.67 9.43
N GLN A 30 4.94 5.49 9.63
CA GLN A 30 5.25 6.60 8.73
C GLN A 30 5.63 6.10 7.33
N GLU A 31 6.51 5.09 7.24
CA GLU A 31 6.89 4.48 5.96
C GLU A 31 5.67 3.89 5.23
N ALA A 32 4.80 3.18 5.97
CA ALA A 32 3.56 2.63 5.46
C ALA A 32 2.59 3.72 4.97
N GLY A 33 2.42 4.80 5.73
CA GLY A 33 1.60 5.95 5.35
C GLY A 33 2.08 6.59 4.04
N HIS A 34 3.38 6.83 3.91
CA HIS A 34 3.95 7.37 2.67
C HIS A 34 3.75 6.44 1.47
N ALA A 35 4.00 5.13 1.64
CA ALA A 35 3.78 4.16 0.58
C ALA A 35 2.31 4.10 0.14
N LEU A 36 1.37 4.16 1.09
CA LEU A 36 -0.07 4.17 0.81
C LEU A 36 -0.50 5.41 0.03
N VAL A 37 -0.03 6.60 0.41
CA VAL A 37 -0.32 7.86 -0.30
C VAL A 37 0.19 7.80 -1.75
N GLN A 38 1.43 7.34 -1.94
CA GLN A 38 2.01 7.22 -3.28
C GLN A 38 1.26 6.20 -4.14
N ALA A 39 0.83 5.08 -3.56
CA ALA A 39 0.12 4.04 -4.29
C ALA A 39 -1.27 4.50 -4.73
N ARG A 40 -2.02 5.18 -3.85
CA ARG A 40 -3.32 5.80 -4.19
C ARG A 40 -3.16 6.83 -5.30
N ALA A 41 -2.21 7.76 -5.17
CA ALA A 41 -1.95 8.75 -6.21
C ALA A 41 -1.49 8.15 -7.55
N TRP A 42 -0.90 6.94 -7.55
CA TRP A 42 -0.61 6.22 -8.78
C TRP A 42 -1.87 5.61 -9.38
N LEU A 43 -2.72 4.97 -8.56
CA LEU A 43 -4.00 4.38 -8.99
C LEU A 43 -4.94 5.44 -9.58
N ASP A 44 -5.09 6.59 -8.91
CA ASP A 44 -5.95 7.69 -9.36
C ASP A 44 -5.52 8.18 -10.75
N ARG A 45 -4.24 8.49 -10.94
CA ARG A 45 -3.68 8.91 -12.23
C ARG A 45 -3.80 7.82 -13.31
N ALA A 46 -3.63 6.56 -12.92
CA ALA A 46 -3.75 5.44 -13.84
C ALA A 46 -5.20 5.21 -14.27
N ALA A 47 -6.19 5.61 -13.47
CA ALA A 47 -7.61 5.56 -13.82
C ALA A 47 -8.04 6.76 -14.68
N GLU A 48 -7.54 7.97 -14.38
CA GLU A 48 -7.84 9.19 -15.14
C GLU A 48 -7.50 9.06 -16.64
N GLY A 49 -6.38 8.41 -16.97
CA GLY A 49 -5.94 8.23 -18.36
C GLY A 49 -6.68 7.14 -19.14
N ARG A 50 -7.62 6.43 -18.52
CA ARG A 50 -8.21 5.17 -19.04
C ARG A 50 -9.72 5.06 -18.76
N ALA A 51 -10.41 6.20 -18.80
CA ALA A 51 -11.85 6.24 -18.58
C ALA A 51 -12.59 5.36 -19.61
N GLY A 52 -13.31 4.34 -19.12
CA GLY A 52 -14.05 3.38 -19.95
C GLY A 52 -13.32 2.06 -20.23
N GLU A 53 -12.06 1.91 -19.79
CA GLU A 53 -11.34 0.64 -19.85
C GLU A 53 -11.59 -0.23 -18.61
N ASP A 54 -11.57 -1.55 -18.78
CA ASP A 54 -11.53 -2.48 -17.65
C ASP A 54 -10.13 -2.51 -17.04
N LEU A 55 -9.87 -1.60 -16.11
CA LEU A 55 -8.60 -1.52 -15.38
C LEU A 55 -8.28 -2.77 -14.57
N ALA A 56 -9.29 -3.57 -14.19
CA ALA A 56 -9.07 -4.81 -13.46
C ALA A 56 -8.46 -5.90 -14.36
N ALA A 57 -8.61 -5.79 -15.68
CA ALA A 57 -7.94 -6.66 -16.66
C ALA A 57 -6.45 -6.33 -16.83
N ASP A 58 -6.00 -5.13 -16.44
CA ASP A 58 -4.57 -4.80 -16.37
C ASP A 58 -3.95 -5.45 -15.13
N ALA A 59 -3.16 -6.50 -15.36
CA ALA A 59 -2.49 -7.27 -14.30
C ALA A 59 -1.61 -6.41 -13.39
N ASN A 60 -0.95 -5.37 -13.91
CA ASN A 60 -0.11 -4.50 -13.09
C ASN A 60 -0.98 -3.54 -12.24
N TYR A 61 -2.04 -2.99 -12.83
CA TYR A 61 -3.00 -2.17 -12.07
C TYR A 61 -3.65 -2.98 -10.94
N ALA A 62 -4.16 -4.18 -11.26
CA ALA A 62 -4.78 -5.09 -10.30
C ALA A 62 -3.81 -5.48 -9.16
N ALA A 63 -2.56 -5.80 -9.48
CA ALA A 63 -1.56 -6.14 -8.48
C ALA A 63 -1.23 -4.96 -7.54
N ILE A 64 -1.13 -3.73 -8.08
CA ILE A 64 -0.90 -2.53 -7.27
C ILE A 64 -2.12 -2.21 -6.41
N ALA A 65 -3.34 -2.33 -6.96
CA ALA A 65 -4.57 -2.14 -6.21
C ALA A 65 -4.67 -3.11 -5.03
N ALA A 66 -4.46 -4.40 -5.27
CA ALA A 66 -4.49 -5.44 -4.23
C ALA A 66 -3.47 -5.19 -3.11
N ALA A 67 -2.21 -4.88 -3.48
CA ALA A 67 -1.18 -4.54 -2.51
C ALA A 67 -1.51 -3.27 -1.70
N THR A 68 -2.11 -2.27 -2.36
CA THR A 68 -2.53 -1.00 -1.73
C THR A 68 -3.63 -1.24 -0.70
N GLU A 69 -4.62 -2.06 -1.05
CA GLU A 69 -5.69 -2.45 -0.12
C GLU A 69 -5.15 -3.24 1.07
N GLU A 70 -4.22 -4.17 0.86
CA GLU A 70 -3.57 -4.89 1.94
C GLU A 70 -2.84 -3.94 2.89
N LEU A 71 -2.03 -3.03 2.35
CA LEU A 71 -1.33 -2.03 3.16
C LEU A 71 -2.32 -1.14 3.93
N ALA A 72 -3.42 -0.71 3.31
CA ALA A 72 -4.46 0.09 3.96
C ALA A 72 -5.13 -0.68 5.12
N ARG A 73 -5.43 -1.96 4.92
CA ARG A 73 -5.97 -2.84 5.98
C ARG A 73 -5.00 -3.02 7.13
N VAL A 74 -3.71 -3.13 6.84
CA VAL A 74 -2.70 -3.24 7.90
C VAL A 74 -2.56 -1.92 8.64
N ILE A 75 -2.57 -0.77 7.96
CA ILE A 75 -2.45 0.55 8.62
C ILE A 75 -3.63 0.83 9.54
N ALA A 76 -4.86 0.62 9.08
CA ALA A 76 -6.03 0.76 9.93
C ALA A 76 -5.93 -0.25 11.09
N PRO A 77 -5.93 0.18 12.36
CA PRO A 77 -6.05 -0.78 13.46
C PRO A 77 -7.35 -1.55 13.25
N ALA A 78 -7.31 -2.87 13.41
CA ALA A 78 -8.53 -3.64 13.63
C ALA A 78 -9.19 -3.01 14.87
N GLY A 79 -10.32 -2.32 14.66
CA GLY A 79 -11.08 -1.70 15.74
C GLY A 79 -11.48 -2.71 16.80
#